data_AF-A0A3P7KLU4-F1
#
_entry.id   AF-A0A3P7KLU4-F1
#
_cell.length_a   1.000
_cell.length_b   1.000
_cell.length_c   1.000
_cell.angle_alpha   90.00
_cell.angle_beta   90.00
_cell.angle_gamma   90.00
#
_symmetry.space_group_name_H-M   'P 1'
#
loop_
_entity.id
_entity.type
_entity.pdbx_description
1 polymer ?
#
loop_
_entity_poly.entity_id
_entity_poly.type
_entity_poly.pdbx_seq_one_letter_code
_entity_poly.pdbx_strand_id
1 'polypeptide(L)'
;MGNGGCILPNGQPYLMALRKEYRMMTDNERNRWNNAILQLKRSGEYDRLSVMHRQVGSSSGAHSGPGFLPWHREYMKRVEIAVRMIDPGVSMPYWDSVMDSYLPDPRDSILFSPLFMGDTDGAGQVVRGPFAGFRTLEGRPNILRRLATEGKLFTEANINNLLSQNEIQNVLAYTAPQNGR
;
A
#
# COMPACT_ATOMS: atom_id res chain seq x y z
N MET A 1 10.67 -37.35 -6.37
CA MET A 1 10.15 -36.24 -5.54
C MET A 1 10.67 -34.95 -6.15
N GLY A 2 9.81 -34.15 -6.78
CA GLY A 2 10.24 -32.94 -7.49
C GLY A 2 10.87 -31.94 -6.52
N ASN A 3 11.99 -31.33 -6.93
CA ASN A 3 12.65 -30.26 -6.17
C ASN A 3 11.59 -29.25 -5.69
N GLY A 4 11.37 -29.15 -4.38
CA GLY A 4 10.23 -28.50 -3.73
C GLY A 4 10.13 -26.97 -3.86
N GLY A 5 10.43 -26.42 -5.03
CA GLY A 5 10.20 -25.02 -5.38
C GLY A 5 8.82 -24.83 -6.02
N CYS A 6 8.15 -23.74 -5.68
CA CYS A 6 6.95 -23.31 -6.38
C CYS A 6 7.33 -22.75 -7.75
N ILE A 7 6.79 -23.32 -8.83
CA ILE A 7 6.98 -22.83 -10.19
C ILE A 7 5.70 -22.12 -10.63
N LEU A 8 5.85 -20.91 -11.19
CA LEU A 8 4.74 -20.13 -11.73
C LEU A 8 4.26 -20.70 -13.08
N PRO A 9 3.04 -20.37 -13.54
CA PRO A 9 2.53 -20.81 -14.84
C PRO A 9 3.41 -20.43 -16.04
N ASN A 10 4.23 -19.39 -15.90
CA ASN A 10 5.21 -18.95 -16.90
C ASN A 10 6.56 -19.69 -16.81
N GLY A 11 6.67 -20.74 -16.00
CA GLY A 11 7.88 -21.56 -15.84
C GLY A 11 8.95 -20.95 -14.91
N GLN A 12 8.75 -19.73 -14.39
CA GLN A 12 9.71 -19.09 -13.51
C GLN A 12 9.57 -19.59 -12.06
N PRO A 13 10.68 -19.70 -11.30
CA PRO A 13 10.60 -20.04 -9.89
C PRO A 13 10.00 -18.88 -9.09
N TYR A 14 9.10 -19.20 -8.17
CA TYR A 14 8.58 -18.26 -7.20
C TYR A 14 9.54 -18.16 -6.01
N LEU A 15 10.41 -17.17 -6.05
CA LEU A 15 11.45 -16.95 -5.04
C LEU A 15 10.96 -16.08 -3.88
N MET A 16 11.81 -15.92 -2.86
CA MET A 16 11.62 -14.96 -1.78
C MET A 16 11.57 -13.52 -2.35
N ALA A 17 10.69 -12.68 -1.77
CA ALA A 17 10.54 -11.27 -2.14
C ALA A 17 11.25 -10.38 -1.11
N LEU A 18 12.10 -9.46 -1.56
CA LEU A 18 12.69 -8.41 -0.72
C LEU A 18 11.93 -7.10 -0.93
N ARG A 19 11.19 -6.65 0.09
CA ARG A 19 10.46 -5.38 0.04
C ARG A 19 11.42 -4.21 0.23
N LYS A 20 11.35 -3.22 -0.66
CA LYS A 20 12.19 -2.01 -0.64
C LYS A 20 11.34 -0.78 -0.37
N GLU A 21 11.96 0.25 0.21
CA GLU A 21 11.34 1.57 0.28
C GLU A 21 11.10 2.09 -1.15
N TYR A 22 9.91 2.60 -1.45
CA TYR A 22 9.48 2.91 -2.82
C TYR A 22 10.39 3.93 -3.55
N ARG A 23 10.98 4.88 -2.82
CA ARG A 23 11.96 5.87 -3.30
C ARG A 23 13.34 5.28 -3.55
N MET A 24 13.66 4.16 -2.91
CA MET A 24 14.91 3.43 -3.10
C MET A 24 14.85 2.42 -4.25
N MET A 25 13.68 2.21 -4.85
CA MET A 25 13.56 1.42 -6.08
C MET A 25 14.17 2.17 -7.25
N THR A 26 14.90 1.43 -8.09
CA THR A 26 15.28 1.93 -9.43
C THR A 26 14.04 2.23 -10.27
N ASP A 27 14.19 3.09 -11.28
CA ASP A 27 13.08 3.41 -12.20
C ASP A 27 12.52 2.14 -12.87
N ASN A 28 13.38 1.18 -13.23
CA ASN A 28 12.95 -0.09 -13.81
C ASN A 28 12.10 -0.92 -12.82
N GLU A 29 12.54 -1.07 -11.58
CA GLU A 29 11.78 -1.78 -10.55
C GLU A 29 10.42 -1.12 -10.32
N ARG A 30 10.40 0.22 -10.25
CA ARG A 30 9.18 0.98 -10.01
C ARG A 30 8.21 0.89 -11.18
N ASN A 31 8.71 1.01 -12.41
CA ASN A 31 7.90 0.87 -13.61
C ASN A 31 7.30 -0.54 -13.71
N ARG A 32 8.06 -1.59 -13.41
CA ARG A 32 7.55 -2.97 -13.39
C ARG A 32 6.49 -3.16 -12.32
N TRP A 33 6.69 -2.62 -11.12
CA TRP A 33 5.70 -2.64 -10.04
C TRP A 33 4.40 -1.93 -10.46
N ASN A 34 4.49 -0.70 -10.94
CA ASN A 34 3.33 0.10 -11.38
C ASN A 34 2.59 -0.60 -12.53
N ASN A 35 3.31 -1.15 -13.51
CA ASN A 35 2.73 -1.89 -14.62
C ASN A 35 2.00 -3.15 -14.15
N ALA A 36 2.53 -3.89 -13.17
CA ALA A 36 1.86 -5.06 -12.64
C ALA A 36 0.56 -4.69 -11.89
N ILE A 37 0.54 -3.59 -11.14
CA ILE A 37 -0.68 -3.05 -10.51
C ILE A 37 -1.73 -2.67 -11.56
N LEU A 38 -1.33 -1.97 -12.63
CA LEU A 38 -2.22 -1.60 -13.73
C LEU A 38 -2.77 -2.83 -14.47
N GLN A 39 -1.97 -3.88 -14.62
CA GLN A 39 -2.43 -5.15 -15.19
C GLN A 39 -3.44 -5.86 -14.29
N LEU A 40 -3.22 -5.90 -12.97
CA LEU A 40 -4.23 -6.40 -12.01
C LEU A 40 -5.52 -5.58 -12.07
N LYS A 41 -5.42 -4.27 -12.27
CA LYS A 41 -6.59 -3.41 -12.43
C LYS A 41 -7.37 -3.74 -13.70
N ARG A 42 -6.67 -3.93 -14.83
CA ARG A 42 -7.30 -4.30 -16.11
C ARG A 42 -7.95 -5.69 -16.08
N SER A 43 -7.39 -6.64 -15.32
CA SER A 43 -7.97 -7.99 -15.19
C SER A 43 -9.16 -8.06 -14.22
N GLY A 44 -9.41 -7.00 -13.45
CA GLY A 44 -10.41 -6.99 -12.37
C GLY A 44 -9.95 -7.64 -11.07
N GLU A 45 -8.74 -8.22 -11.03
CA GLU A 45 -8.20 -8.86 -9.83
C GLU A 45 -7.88 -7.85 -8.73
N TYR A 46 -7.41 -6.65 -9.09
CA TYR A 46 -7.24 -5.55 -8.14
C TYR A 46 -8.58 -5.17 -7.47
N ASP A 47 -9.66 -5.18 -8.25
CA ASP A 47 -10.99 -4.81 -7.76
C ASP A 47 -11.56 -5.90 -6.86
N ARG A 48 -11.36 -7.18 -7.20
CA ARG A 48 -11.72 -8.32 -6.34
C ARG A 48 -11.02 -8.23 -4.97
N LEU A 49 -9.71 -7.95 -4.96
CA LEU A 49 -8.94 -7.75 -3.73
C LEU A 49 -9.41 -6.51 -2.97
N SER A 50 -9.77 -5.44 -3.65
CA SER A 50 -10.28 -4.22 -3.02
C SER A 50 -11.66 -4.44 -2.38
N VAL A 51 -12.55 -5.22 -3.03
CA VAL A 51 -13.85 -5.62 -2.47
C VAL A 51 -13.68 -6.48 -1.23
N MET A 52 -12.70 -7.37 -1.19
CA MET A 52 -12.39 -8.18 0.00
C MET A 52 -12.10 -7.31 1.22
N HIS A 53 -11.26 -6.27 1.08
CA HIS A 53 -11.00 -5.31 2.16
C HIS A 53 -12.27 -4.54 2.55
N ARG A 54 -13.03 -4.04 1.56
CA ARG A 54 -14.30 -3.31 1.80
C ARG A 54 -15.31 -4.14 2.60
N GLN A 55 -15.45 -5.43 2.31
CA GLN A 55 -16.42 -6.31 2.98
C GLN A 55 -16.13 -6.51 4.48
N VAL A 56 -14.87 -6.41 4.88
CA VAL A 56 -14.46 -6.49 6.29
C VAL A 56 -14.14 -5.12 6.89
N GLY A 57 -14.26 -4.05 6.11
CA GLY A 57 -13.96 -2.68 6.53
C GLY A 57 -14.87 -2.16 7.64
N SER A 58 -16.15 -2.56 7.59
CA SER A 58 -17.16 -2.21 8.60
C SER A 58 -17.28 -3.21 9.75
N SER A 59 -16.49 -4.28 9.74
CA SER A 59 -16.50 -5.31 10.80
C SER A 59 -15.20 -5.25 11.61
N SER A 60 -15.27 -5.62 12.90
CA SER A 60 -14.13 -5.60 13.83
C SER A 60 -13.00 -6.58 13.49
N GLY A 61 -13.12 -7.33 12.38
CA GLY A 61 -12.16 -8.35 11.99
C GLY A 61 -10.87 -7.80 11.38
N ALA A 62 -10.97 -6.70 10.61
CA ALA A 62 -9.82 -6.10 9.92
C ALA A 62 -9.37 -4.77 10.50
N HIS A 63 -10.24 -4.04 11.20
CA HIS A 63 -9.94 -2.73 11.78
C HIS A 63 -10.32 -2.69 13.25
N SER A 64 -9.74 -1.75 14.00
CA SER A 64 -10.20 -1.40 15.35
C SER A 64 -10.16 -2.53 16.38
N GLY A 65 -9.26 -3.50 16.20
CA GLY A 65 -9.09 -4.63 17.12
C GLY A 65 -7.81 -5.43 16.86
N PRO A 66 -7.56 -6.50 17.64
CA PRO A 66 -6.32 -7.28 17.59
C PRO A 66 -6.08 -7.98 16.25
N GLY A 67 -7.13 -8.16 15.44
CA GLY A 67 -7.04 -8.71 14.09
C GLY A 67 -6.38 -7.78 13.07
N PHE A 68 -6.21 -6.48 13.37
CA PHE A 68 -5.73 -5.47 12.42
C PHE A 68 -4.40 -5.87 11.76
N LEU A 69 -3.36 -6.13 12.55
CA LEU A 69 -2.02 -6.46 12.04
C LEU A 69 -1.98 -7.80 11.27
N PRO A 70 -2.47 -8.94 11.83
CA PRO A 70 -2.41 -10.21 11.12
C PRO A 70 -3.28 -10.21 9.85
N TRP A 71 -4.47 -9.59 9.90
CA TRP A 71 -5.36 -9.51 8.73
C TRP A 71 -4.70 -8.72 7.59
N HIS A 72 -4.14 -7.53 7.88
CA HIS A 72 -3.48 -6.71 6.86
C HIS A 72 -2.19 -7.38 6.33
N ARG A 73 -1.44 -8.11 7.18
CA ARG A 73 -0.27 -8.88 6.74
C ARG A 73 -0.65 -9.96 5.73
N GLU A 74 -1.72 -10.69 6.00
CA GLU A 74 -2.25 -11.73 5.12
C GLU A 74 -2.78 -11.12 3.82
N TYR A 75 -3.56 -10.05 3.91
CA TYR A 75 -4.09 -9.32 2.76
C TYR A 75 -2.98 -8.79 1.85
N MET A 76 -1.96 -8.14 2.42
CA MET A 76 -0.78 -7.68 1.68
C MET A 76 -0.01 -8.85 1.05
N LYS A 77 -0.02 -10.05 1.66
CA LYS A 77 0.59 -11.23 1.06
C LYS A 77 -0.19 -11.70 -0.18
N ARG A 78 -1.52 -11.66 -0.14
CA ARG A 78 -2.36 -11.95 -1.33
C ARG A 78 -2.08 -10.99 -2.48
N VAL A 79 -2.00 -9.68 -2.18
CA VAL A 79 -1.66 -8.65 -3.17
C VAL A 79 -0.27 -8.90 -3.78
N GLU A 80 0.74 -9.17 -2.94
CA GLU A 80 2.09 -9.47 -3.42
C GLU A 80 2.15 -10.74 -4.29
N ILE A 81 1.42 -11.80 -3.92
CA ILE A 81 1.31 -13.00 -4.75
C ILE A 81 0.69 -12.63 -6.10
N ALA A 82 -0.44 -11.93 -6.12
CA ALA A 82 -1.13 -11.55 -7.37
C ALA A 82 -0.24 -10.72 -8.30
N VAL A 83 0.49 -9.75 -7.76
CA VAL A 83 1.47 -8.96 -8.53
C VAL A 83 2.58 -9.85 -9.07
N ARG A 84 3.09 -10.79 -8.27
CA ARG A 84 4.18 -11.68 -8.66
C ARG A 84 3.77 -12.80 -9.64
N MET A 85 2.47 -13.09 -9.74
CA MET A 85 1.93 -13.93 -10.82
C MET A 85 2.09 -13.26 -12.19
N ILE A 86 2.11 -11.91 -12.24
CA ILE A 86 2.37 -11.13 -13.45
C ILE A 86 3.86 -10.98 -13.67
N ASP A 87 4.59 -10.61 -12.62
CA ASP A 87 6.03 -10.39 -12.69
C ASP A 87 6.74 -10.96 -11.43
N PRO A 88 7.39 -12.14 -11.51
CA PRO A 88 8.08 -12.74 -10.37
C PRO A 88 9.26 -11.91 -9.83
N GLY A 89 9.79 -11.00 -10.64
CA GLY A 89 10.95 -10.18 -10.30
C GLY A 89 10.63 -8.97 -9.44
N VAL A 90 9.35 -8.61 -9.25
CA VAL A 90 8.96 -7.48 -8.41
C VAL A 90 8.54 -7.93 -7.01
N SER A 91 8.66 -7.02 -6.06
CA SER A 91 8.20 -7.20 -4.67
C SER A 91 7.34 -6.02 -4.27
N MET A 92 6.49 -6.22 -3.26
CA MET A 92 5.71 -5.13 -2.70
C MET A 92 6.62 -4.10 -2.04
N PRO A 93 6.60 -2.83 -2.46
CA PRO A 93 7.35 -1.79 -1.80
C PRO A 93 6.65 -1.37 -0.50
N TYR A 94 7.37 -0.63 0.34
CA TYR A 94 6.78 0.09 1.47
C TYR A 94 7.05 1.59 1.34
N TRP A 95 6.19 2.37 1.98
CA TRP A 95 6.38 3.81 2.17
C TRP A 95 6.76 4.05 3.63
N ASP A 96 7.96 4.58 3.85
CA ASP A 96 8.32 5.10 5.16
C ASP A 96 7.81 6.54 5.32
N SER A 97 6.60 6.67 5.89
CA SER A 97 5.99 7.99 6.14
C SER A 97 6.71 8.82 7.20
N VAL A 98 7.58 8.22 8.03
CA VAL A 98 8.36 8.96 9.02
C VAL A 98 9.30 9.94 8.33
N MET A 99 9.91 9.54 7.21
CA MET A 99 10.76 10.42 6.42
C MET A 99 10.02 11.68 5.95
N ASP A 100 8.76 11.52 5.51
CA ASP A 100 7.96 12.64 5.00
C ASP A 100 7.42 13.51 6.14
N SER A 101 7.36 13.00 7.37
CA SER A 101 6.99 13.78 8.57
C SER A 101 8.00 14.87 8.92
N TYR A 102 9.23 14.79 8.38
CA TYR A 102 10.28 15.79 8.56
C TYR A 102 10.22 16.95 7.57
N LEU A 103 9.36 16.88 6.55
CA LEU A 103 9.16 18.00 5.62
C LEU A 103 8.43 19.16 6.33
N PRO A 104 8.76 20.43 6.01
CA PRO A 104 7.97 21.57 6.47
C PRO A 104 6.49 21.45 6.08
N ASP A 105 6.24 20.91 4.89
CA ASP A 105 4.92 20.49 4.43
C ASP A 105 5.01 19.06 3.86
N PRO A 106 4.41 18.05 4.52
CA PRO A 106 4.40 16.68 4.01
C PRO A 106 3.75 16.50 2.63
N ARG A 107 2.96 17.48 2.16
CA ARG A 107 2.39 17.49 0.82
C ARG A 107 3.46 17.61 -0.27
N ASP A 108 4.63 18.15 0.06
CA ASP A 108 5.75 18.31 -0.87
C ASP A 108 6.54 17.01 -1.07
N SER A 109 6.13 15.90 -0.45
CA SER A 109 6.75 14.59 -0.66
C SER A 109 6.74 14.23 -2.14
N ILE A 110 7.90 13.77 -2.64
CA ILE A 110 8.06 13.31 -4.02
C ILE A 110 7.09 12.17 -4.37
N LEU A 111 6.58 11.44 -3.38
CA LEU A 111 5.54 10.42 -3.59
C LEU A 111 4.31 10.99 -4.30
N PHE A 112 3.96 12.24 -4.03
CA PHE A 112 2.80 12.89 -4.63
C PHE A 112 3.15 13.65 -5.92
N SER A 113 4.20 13.23 -6.62
CA SER A 113 4.60 13.77 -7.93
C SER A 113 4.24 12.81 -9.07
N PRO A 114 4.24 13.29 -10.33
CA PRO A 114 4.04 12.43 -11.51
C PRO A 114 5.08 11.33 -11.69
N LEU A 115 6.28 11.47 -11.10
CA LEU A 115 7.35 10.46 -11.15
C LEU A 115 7.09 9.27 -10.21
N PHE A 116 6.13 9.40 -9.28
CA PHE A 116 5.84 8.42 -8.23
C PHE A 116 4.35 8.05 -8.24
N MET A 117 3.58 8.36 -7.19
CA MET A 117 2.19 7.92 -7.05
C MET A 117 1.18 8.86 -7.71
N GLY A 118 1.67 9.81 -8.50
CA GLY A 118 0.88 10.82 -9.20
C GLY A 118 0.54 12.02 -8.34
N ASP A 119 0.25 13.13 -9.01
CA ASP A 119 -0.21 14.38 -8.39
C ASP A 119 -1.67 14.67 -8.74
N THR A 120 -2.24 15.67 -8.06
CA THR A 120 -3.66 16.01 -8.20
C THR A 120 -3.90 17.33 -8.91
N ASP A 121 -5.08 17.47 -9.51
CA ASP A 121 -5.62 18.77 -9.92
C ASP A 121 -6.18 19.58 -8.73
N GLY A 122 -6.75 20.76 -9.00
CA GLY A 122 -7.38 21.60 -7.97
C GLY A 122 -8.60 20.98 -7.30
N ALA A 123 -9.18 19.92 -7.86
CA ALA A 123 -10.28 19.15 -7.27
C ALA A 123 -9.81 17.91 -6.48
N GLY A 124 -8.50 17.67 -6.41
CA GLY A 124 -7.89 16.51 -5.74
C GLY A 124 -7.92 15.23 -6.58
N GLN A 125 -8.23 15.29 -7.87
CA GLN A 125 -8.22 14.13 -8.76
C GLN A 125 -6.78 13.80 -9.15
N VAL A 126 -6.32 12.56 -8.98
CA VAL A 126 -5.01 12.13 -9.47
C VAL A 126 -5.05 12.06 -11.00
N VAL A 127 -4.45 13.05 -11.66
CA VAL A 127 -4.55 13.25 -13.12
C VAL A 127 -3.24 13.09 -13.87
N ARG A 128 -2.10 13.02 -13.16
CA ARG A 128 -0.78 12.75 -13.75
C ARG A 128 -0.05 11.65 -12.98
N GLY A 129 0.89 11.02 -13.66
CA GLY A 129 1.66 9.89 -13.12
C GLY A 129 1.05 8.52 -13.46
N PRO A 130 1.64 7.42 -12.94
CA PRO A 130 1.34 6.06 -13.37
C PRO A 130 -0.08 5.59 -13.04
N PHE A 131 -0.77 6.27 -12.13
CA PHE A 131 -2.14 5.92 -11.71
C PHE A 131 -3.18 6.98 -12.12
N ALA A 132 -2.85 7.87 -13.05
CA ALA A 132 -3.85 8.72 -13.70
C ALA A 132 -4.90 7.85 -14.41
N GLY A 133 -6.19 8.18 -14.29
CA GLY A 133 -7.28 7.37 -14.85
C GLY A 133 -7.54 6.05 -14.11
N PHE A 134 -6.96 5.86 -12.92
CA PHE A 134 -7.22 4.67 -12.11
C PHE A 134 -8.64 4.73 -11.53
N ARG A 135 -9.58 4.08 -12.23
CA ARG A 135 -11.00 4.07 -11.86
C ARG A 135 -11.23 3.42 -10.49
N THR A 136 -11.97 4.06 -9.59
CA THR A 136 -12.21 3.52 -8.24
C THR A 136 -13.37 2.52 -8.23
N LEU A 137 -13.52 1.76 -7.12
CA LEU A 137 -14.65 0.84 -6.93
C LEU A 137 -16.01 1.55 -6.93
N GLU A 138 -16.04 2.83 -6.54
CA GLU A 138 -17.22 3.69 -6.55
C GLU A 138 -17.55 4.21 -7.96
N GLY A 139 -16.79 3.78 -8.98
CA GLY A 139 -17.00 4.15 -10.37
C GLY A 139 -16.42 5.50 -10.76
N ARG A 140 -15.68 6.19 -9.87
CA ARG A 140 -15.03 7.47 -10.17
C ARG A 140 -13.92 7.28 -11.19
N PRO A 141 -13.72 8.20 -12.14
CA PRO A 141 -12.72 8.05 -13.20
C PRO A 141 -11.28 8.11 -12.69
N ASN A 142 -11.03 8.79 -11.57
CA ASN A 142 -9.71 8.91 -10.96
C ASN A 142 -9.79 8.67 -9.44
N ILE A 143 -8.63 8.39 -8.86
CA ILE A 143 -8.44 8.43 -7.41
C ILE A 143 -8.65 9.87 -6.93
N LEU A 144 -9.50 10.05 -5.91
CA LEU A 144 -9.59 11.30 -5.17
C LEU A 144 -8.58 11.27 -4.01
N ARG A 145 -7.63 12.19 -3.99
CA ARG A 145 -6.63 12.32 -2.93
C ARG A 145 -6.70 13.72 -2.34
N ARG A 146 -7.07 13.80 -1.06
CA ARG A 146 -7.07 15.03 -0.28
C ARG A 146 -5.98 14.93 0.78
N LEU A 147 -4.87 15.60 0.54
CA LEU A 147 -3.75 15.61 1.48
C LEU A 147 -4.00 16.64 2.58
N ALA A 148 -3.48 16.36 3.79
CA ALA A 148 -3.56 17.23 4.96
C ALA A 148 -4.99 17.59 5.42
N THR A 149 -5.99 16.75 5.14
CA THR A 149 -7.35 16.93 5.67
C THR A 149 -7.59 16.17 6.97
N GLU A 150 -7.06 14.96 7.09
CA GLU A 150 -7.26 14.06 8.24
C GLU A 150 -6.02 13.20 8.47
N GLY A 151 -5.81 12.80 9.74
CA GLY A 151 -4.66 12.01 10.15
C GLY A 151 -3.35 12.80 10.19
N LYS A 152 -2.27 12.11 10.57
CA LYS A 152 -0.90 12.62 10.56
C LYS A 152 0.04 11.50 10.15
N LEU A 153 1.19 11.85 9.57
CA LEU A 153 2.24 10.87 9.29
C LEU A 153 2.82 10.35 10.62
N PHE A 154 3.36 9.13 10.59
CA PHE A 154 4.08 8.61 11.75
C PHE A 154 5.32 9.45 12.01
N THR A 155 5.70 9.60 13.28
CA THR A 155 6.99 10.16 13.68
C THR A 155 7.81 9.10 14.40
N GLU A 156 9.13 9.27 14.52
CA GLU A 156 9.98 8.40 15.34
C GLU A 156 9.46 8.29 16.77
N ALA A 157 8.96 9.39 17.34
CA ALA A 157 8.36 9.39 18.67
C ALA A 157 7.12 8.48 18.74
N ASN A 158 6.28 8.42 17.70
CA ASN A 158 5.13 7.52 17.65
C ASN A 158 5.58 6.05 17.59
N ILE A 159 6.60 5.74 16.78
CA ILE A 159 7.13 4.39 16.67
C ILE A 159 7.81 3.95 17.97
N ASN A 160 8.66 4.78 18.56
CA ASN A 160 9.34 4.49 19.83
C ASN A 160 8.34 4.29 20.97
N ASN A 161 7.27 5.10 21.01
CA ASN A 161 6.21 4.92 21.99
C ASN A 161 5.54 3.54 21.83
N LEU A 162 5.17 3.15 20.61
CA LEU A 162 4.57 1.84 20.34
C LEU A 162 5.52 0.68 20.69
N LEU A 163 6.79 0.76 20.31
CA LEU A 163 7.78 -0.30 20.57
C LEU A 163 8.14 -0.42 22.06
N SER A 164 7.92 0.64 22.84
CA SER A 164 8.13 0.62 24.30
C SER A 164 6.98 -0.03 25.08
N GLN A 165 5.86 -0.37 24.43
CA GLN A 165 4.73 -1.01 25.08
C GLN A 165 5.02 -2.48 25.39
N ASN A 166 4.95 -2.83 26.68
CA ASN A 166 5.16 -4.21 27.15
C ASN A 166 3.83 -4.95 27.45
N GLU A 167 2.72 -4.25 27.32
CA GLU A 167 1.39 -4.74 27.64
C GLU A 167 0.60 -4.98 26.35
N ILE A 168 0.07 -6.19 26.17
CA ILE A 168 -0.59 -6.60 24.92
C ILE A 168 -1.81 -5.73 24.61
N GLN A 169 -2.51 -5.26 25.63
CA GLN A 169 -3.62 -4.31 25.49
C GLN A 169 -3.19 -2.98 24.90
N ASN A 170 -1.97 -2.50 25.17
CA ASN A 170 -1.49 -1.23 24.62
C ASN A 170 -1.01 -1.38 23.17
N VAL A 171 -0.55 -2.57 22.80
CA VAL A 171 -0.15 -2.90 21.42
C VAL A 171 -1.36 -3.19 20.53
N LEU A 172 -2.41 -3.81 21.08
CA LEU A 172 -3.60 -4.25 20.34
C LEU A 172 -4.84 -3.36 20.57
N ALA A 173 -4.73 -2.29 21.36
CA ALA A 173 -5.81 -1.35 21.59
C ALA A 173 -6.27 -0.65 20.31
N TYR A 174 -7.54 -0.26 20.35
CA TYR A 174 -8.28 0.43 19.30
C TYR A 174 -7.47 1.56 18.63
N THR A 175 -7.05 1.34 17.38
CA THR A 175 -6.34 2.30 16.54
C THR A 175 -7.28 3.23 15.77
N ALA A 176 -8.25 3.87 16.43
CA ALA A 176 -9.05 4.88 15.74
C ALA A 176 -8.20 6.11 15.41
N PRO A 177 -8.40 6.70 14.22
CA PRO A 177 -7.84 8.00 13.90
C PRO A 177 -8.37 9.03 14.92
N GLN A 178 -7.45 9.73 15.58
CA GLN A 178 -7.77 10.93 16.35
C GLN A 178 -7.94 12.10 15.37
N ASN A 179 -8.82 13.05 15.69
CA ASN A 179 -8.96 14.28 14.92
C ASN A 179 -7.60 14.97 14.77
N GLY A 180 -7.23 15.34 13.54
CA GLY A 180 -5.97 16.02 13.24
C GLY A 180 -5.89 17.37 13.94
N ARG A 181 -4.69 17.73 14.41
CA ARG A 181 -4.30 19.11 14.74
C ARG A 181 -3.40 19.63 13.63
#